data_AF-A0A6V8PBB9-F1
#
_entry.id   AF-A0A6V8PBB9-F1
#
_cell.length_a   1.000
_cell.length_b   1.000
_cell.length_c   1.000
_cell.angle_alpha   90.00
_cell.angle_beta   90.00
_cell.angle_gamma   90.00
#
_symmetry.space_group_name_H-M   'P 1'
#
loop_
_entity.id
_entity.type
_entity.pdbx_description
1 polymer ?
#
loop_
_entity_poly.entity_id
_entity_poly.type
_entity_poly.pdbx_seq_one_letter_code
_entity_poly.pdbx_strand_id
1 'polypeptide(L)'
;MKRFIEVSFPVKEVSVESAREKNIRHGHISTLHIWWARRPLASSRTTSYAALIPTPENDLEWDKKRQFIIELSKWENSLNPAIIEKVRFTPHSGHRLRFKPATD
;
A
#
# COMPACT_ATOMS: atom_id res chain seq x y z
N MET A 1 7.53 4.80 -19.31
CA MET A 1 7.57 3.45 -18.70
C MET A 1 6.21 3.22 -18.04
N LYS A 2 5.50 2.14 -18.39
CA LYS A 2 4.17 1.87 -17.83
C LYS A 2 4.25 1.55 -16.34
N ARG A 3 3.26 2.00 -15.57
CA ARG A 3 3.15 1.73 -14.13
C ARG A 3 2.28 0.51 -13.88
N PHE A 4 2.49 -0.18 -12.75
CA PHE A 4 1.70 -1.37 -12.41
C PHE A 4 0.19 -1.09 -12.42
N ILE A 5 -0.22 0.06 -11.87
CA ILE A 5 -1.63 0.48 -11.83
C ILE A 5 -2.30 0.61 -13.21
N GLU A 6 -1.54 0.85 -14.27
CA GLU A 6 -2.07 0.97 -15.64
C GLU A 6 -2.33 -0.41 -16.29
N VAL A 7 -1.73 -1.46 -15.74
CA VAL A 7 -1.85 -2.82 -16.26
C VAL A 7 -2.78 -3.66 -15.41
N SER A 8 -2.64 -3.58 -14.08
CA SER A 8 -3.43 -4.36 -13.15
C SER A 8 -3.44 -3.76 -11.75
N PHE A 9 -4.54 -3.96 -11.04
CA PHE A 9 -4.65 -3.62 -9.62
C PHE A 9 -5.61 -4.61 -8.93
N PRO A 10 -5.26 -5.19 -7.77
CA PRO A 10 -6.15 -6.11 -7.05
C PRO A 10 -7.31 -5.36 -6.36
N VAL A 11 -8.26 -4.88 -7.16
CA VAL A 11 -9.39 -4.04 -6.69
C VAL A 11 -10.24 -4.80 -5.68
N LYS A 12 -10.51 -6.09 -5.90
CA LYS A 12 -11.43 -6.88 -5.08
C LYS A 12 -10.90 -7.01 -3.65
N GLU A 13 -9.66 -7.42 -3.50
CA GLU A 13 -9.00 -7.66 -2.22
C GLU A 13 -8.79 -6.35 -1.46
N VAL A 14 -8.29 -5.31 -2.14
CA VAL A 14 -8.10 -3.98 -1.54
C VAL A 14 -9.44 -3.37 -1.10
N SER A 15 -10.52 -3.60 -1.84
CA SER A 15 -11.86 -3.13 -1.49
C SER A 15 -12.40 -3.83 -0.24
N VAL A 16 -12.16 -5.13 -0.08
CA VAL A 16 -12.54 -5.87 1.13
C VAL A 16 -11.82 -5.30 2.36
N GLU A 17 -10.50 -5.08 2.28
CA GLU A 17 -9.76 -4.49 3.39
C GLU A 17 -10.19 -3.04 3.67
N SER A 18 -10.47 -2.26 2.63
CA SER A 18 -11.01 -0.90 2.76
C SER A 18 -12.39 -0.87 3.44
N ALA A 19 -13.24 -1.88 3.19
CA ALA A 19 -14.53 -2.02 3.85
C ALA A 19 -14.36 -2.49 5.31
N ARG A 20 -13.39 -3.36 5.60
CA ARG A 20 -13.06 -3.77 6.97
C ARG A 20 -12.55 -2.60 7.81
N GLU A 21 -11.66 -1.77 7.25
CA GLU A 21 -11.16 -0.55 7.90
C GLU A 21 -12.31 0.39 8.33
N LYS A 22 -13.41 0.41 7.57
CA LYS A 22 -14.60 1.19 7.92
C LYS A 22 -15.27 0.72 9.21
N ASN A 23 -15.20 -0.58 9.50
CA ASN A 23 -15.84 -1.24 10.63
C ASN A 23 -14.96 -1.33 11.89
N ILE A 24 -13.68 -0.99 11.79
CA ILE A 24 -12.78 -0.89 12.96
C ILE A 24 -13.16 0.37 13.75
N ARG A 25 -13.71 0.18 14.96
CA ARG A 25 -14.28 1.25 15.81
C ARG A 25 -13.49 1.51 17.09
N HIS A 26 -12.24 1.08 17.16
CA HIS A 26 -11.38 1.25 18.33
C HIS A 26 -9.99 1.75 17.92
N GLY A 27 -9.53 2.81 18.59
CA GLY A 27 -8.15 3.31 18.48
C GLY A 27 -7.84 4.33 17.38
N HIS A 28 -8.84 4.97 16.74
CA HIS A 28 -8.60 5.95 15.68
C HIS A 28 -9.38 7.24 15.88
N ILE A 29 -8.82 8.41 15.55
CA ILE A 29 -9.49 9.72 15.71
C ILE A 29 -10.85 9.75 14.97
N SER A 30 -11.00 8.96 13.90
CA SER A 30 -12.27 8.82 13.18
C SER A 30 -13.40 8.14 13.97
N THR A 31 -13.15 7.61 15.17
CA THR A 31 -14.19 7.11 16.08
C THR A 31 -14.81 8.24 16.92
N LEU A 32 -14.16 9.41 17.00
CA LEU A 32 -14.68 10.59 17.69
C LEU A 32 -15.76 11.31 16.86
N HIS A 33 -15.58 11.42 15.54
CA HIS A 33 -16.57 12.03 14.65
C HIS A 33 -16.59 11.34 13.29
N ILE A 34 -17.77 10.86 12.89
CA ILE A 34 -17.99 10.14 11.63
C ILE A 34 -18.37 11.15 10.55
N TRP A 35 -17.43 11.50 9.68
CA TRP A 35 -17.73 12.26 8.46
C TRP A 35 -18.43 11.37 7.41
N TRP A 36 -19.36 11.96 6.66
CA TRP A 36 -20.16 11.27 5.63
C TRP A 36 -19.34 10.63 4.50
N ALA A 37 -18.08 11.04 4.29
CA ALA A 37 -17.20 10.46 3.29
C ALA A 37 -15.88 9.96 3.91
N ARG A 38 -15.90 8.79 4.54
CA ARG A 38 -14.66 8.12 4.99
C ARG A 38 -13.86 7.66 3.76
N ARG A 39 -12.74 8.33 3.49
CA ARG A 39 -11.76 7.86 2.50
C ARG A 39 -10.93 6.71 3.10
N PRO A 40 -10.98 5.49 2.53
CA PRO A 40 -10.26 4.35 3.09
C PRO A 40 -8.74 4.53 2.90
N LEU A 41 -7.98 4.46 4.00
CA LEU A 41 -6.52 4.62 3.97
C LEU A 41 -5.86 3.43 3.27
N ALA A 42 -6.45 2.23 3.39
CA ALA A 42 -5.99 1.02 2.71
C ALA A 42 -5.93 1.17 1.19
N SER A 43 -6.95 1.75 0.57
CA SER A 43 -6.96 2.04 -0.87
C SER A 43 -5.96 3.16 -1.21
N SER A 44 -5.88 4.22 -0.41
CA SER A 44 -4.95 5.32 -0.67
C SER A 44 -3.50 4.85 -0.70
N ARG A 45 -3.05 4.08 0.29
CA ARG A 45 -1.65 3.62 0.36
C ARG A 45 -1.27 2.66 -0.78
N THR A 46 -2.17 1.74 -1.11
CA THR A 46 -1.91 0.73 -2.15
C THR A 46 -1.91 1.36 -3.53
N THR A 47 -2.80 2.32 -3.78
CA THR A 47 -2.83 3.10 -5.02
C THR A 47 -1.53 3.90 -5.20
N SER A 48 -1.08 4.60 -4.16
CA SER A 48 0.21 5.33 -4.21
C SER A 48 1.37 4.40 -4.50
N TYR A 49 1.45 3.23 -3.86
CA TYR A 49 2.51 2.26 -4.12
C TYR A 49 2.43 1.69 -5.55
N ALA A 50 1.25 1.30 -6.01
CA ALA A 50 1.02 0.75 -7.34
C ALA A 50 1.37 1.74 -8.47
N ALA A 51 1.22 3.04 -8.22
CA ALA A 51 1.63 4.09 -9.16
C ALA A 51 3.16 4.27 -9.22
N LEU A 52 3.88 3.95 -8.14
CA LEU A 52 5.34 4.14 -8.05
C LEU A 52 6.15 2.95 -8.56
N ILE A 53 5.58 1.74 -8.55
CA ILE A 53 6.28 0.54 -9.01
C ILE A 53 6.25 0.38 -10.55
N PRO A 54 7.34 -0.14 -11.14
CA PRO A 54 7.35 -0.47 -12.56
C PRO A 54 6.50 -1.71 -12.85
N THR A 55 5.97 -1.76 -14.07
CA THR A 55 5.23 -2.93 -14.57
C THR A 55 6.12 -4.19 -14.55
N PRO A 56 5.63 -5.34 -14.07
CA PRO A 56 6.35 -6.61 -14.15
C PRO A 56 6.39 -7.11 -15.58
N GLU A 57 7.51 -7.70 -15.98
CA GLU A 57 7.67 -8.33 -17.29
C GLU A 57 7.37 -9.83 -17.26
N ASN A 58 7.35 -10.44 -16.07
CA ASN A 58 7.16 -11.87 -15.85
C ASN A 58 5.96 -12.14 -14.93
N ASP A 59 5.21 -13.21 -15.21
CA ASP A 59 4.03 -13.63 -14.45
C ASP A 59 4.35 -13.89 -12.97
N LEU A 60 5.52 -14.45 -12.67
CA LEU A 60 5.95 -14.69 -11.29
C LEU A 60 6.18 -13.38 -10.51
N GLU A 61 6.71 -12.36 -11.16
CA GLU A 61 6.87 -11.04 -10.53
C GLU A 61 5.53 -10.34 -10.36
N TRP A 62 4.62 -10.55 -11.30
CA TRP A 62 3.26 -10.04 -11.24
C TRP A 62 2.52 -10.58 -10.01
N ASP A 63 2.55 -11.90 -9.79
CA ASP A 63 1.93 -12.51 -8.62
C ASP A 63 2.53 -12.02 -7.30
N LYS A 64 3.87 -11.90 -7.25
CA LYS A 64 4.57 -11.37 -6.06
C LYS A 64 4.17 -9.93 -5.75
N LYS A 65 4.16 -9.05 -6.76
CA LYS A 65 3.75 -7.63 -6.60
C LYS A 65 2.29 -7.53 -6.20
N ARG A 66 1.41 -8.34 -6.81
CA ARG A 66 -0.01 -8.39 -6.46
C ARG A 66 -0.22 -8.82 -5.01
N GLN A 67 0.39 -9.93 -4.58
CA GLN A 67 0.32 -10.42 -3.20
C GLN A 67 0.86 -9.38 -2.22
N PHE A 68 1.95 -8.71 -2.57
CA PHE A 68 2.51 -7.65 -1.73
C PHE A 68 1.58 -6.43 -1.61
N ILE A 69 0.88 -6.03 -2.68
CA ILE A 69 -0.13 -4.96 -2.61
C ILE A 69 -1.30 -5.37 -1.70
N ILE A 70 -1.74 -6.63 -1.77
CA ILE A 70 -2.79 -7.17 -0.89
C ILE A 70 -2.32 -7.16 0.56
N GLU A 71 -1.09 -7.60 0.82
CA GLU A 71 -0.48 -7.56 2.15
C GLU A 71 -0.35 -6.13 2.67
N LEU A 72 0.10 -5.21 1.82
CA LEU A 72 0.17 -3.79 2.12
C LEU A 72 -1.23 -3.22 2.41
N SER A 73 -2.30 -3.78 1.84
CA SER A 73 -3.69 -3.31 2.06
C SER A 73 -4.30 -3.70 3.40
N LYS A 74 -3.67 -4.62 4.16
CA LYS A 74 -4.16 -5.08 5.47
C LYS A 74 -3.93 -4.08 6.60
N TRP A 75 -4.92 -3.88 7.45
CA TRP A 75 -4.86 -2.87 8.52
C TRP A 75 -3.71 -3.14 9.51
N GLU A 76 -3.50 -4.40 9.88
CA GLU A 76 -2.46 -4.84 10.82
C GLU A 76 -1.05 -4.45 10.35
N ASN A 77 -0.87 -4.34 9.03
CA ASN A 77 0.39 -4.03 8.39
C ASN A 77 0.63 -2.52 8.22
N SER A 78 -0.29 -1.66 8.67
CA SER A 78 -0.16 -0.20 8.54
C SER A 78 1.06 0.37 9.27
N LEU A 79 1.40 -0.17 10.44
CA LEU A 79 2.51 0.30 11.28
C LEU A 79 3.68 -0.69 11.35
N ASN A 80 3.67 -1.76 10.55
CA ASN A 80 4.72 -2.76 10.57
C ASN A 80 6.02 -2.22 9.95
N PRO A 81 7.09 -2.01 10.73
CA PRO A 81 8.32 -1.38 10.22
C PRO A 81 8.98 -2.20 9.11
N ALA A 82 8.90 -3.53 9.17
CA ALA A 82 9.49 -4.41 8.16
C ALA A 82 8.85 -4.24 6.78
N ILE A 83 7.54 -4.05 6.73
CA ILE A 83 6.81 -3.83 5.46
C ILE A 83 7.13 -2.45 4.91
N ILE A 84 7.19 -1.43 5.78
CA ILE A 84 7.51 -0.05 5.35
C ILE A 84 8.95 0.01 4.83
N GLU A 85 9.89 -0.67 5.49
CA GLU A 85 11.27 -0.79 5.00
C GLU A 85 11.35 -1.49 3.64
N LYS A 86 10.61 -2.60 3.46
CA LYS A 86 10.52 -3.28 2.18
C LYS A 86 9.93 -2.40 1.07
N VAL A 87 8.91 -1.60 1.37
CA VAL A 87 8.41 -0.57 0.45
C VAL A 87 9.51 0.42 0.12
N ARG A 88 10.21 0.99 1.12
CA ARG A 88 11.31 1.95 0.90
C ARG A 88 12.45 1.39 0.07
N PHE A 89 12.82 0.14 0.28
CA PHE A 89 13.91 -0.52 -0.43
C PHE A 89 13.52 -0.88 -1.88
N THR A 90 12.23 -1.03 -2.17
CA THR A 90 11.77 -1.31 -3.54
C THR A 90 12.23 -0.18 -4.47
N PRO A 91 12.92 -0.46 -5.58
CA PRO A 91 13.31 0.57 -6.52
C PRO A 91 12.09 1.17 -7.22
N HIS A 92 11.73 2.40 -6.85
CA HIS A 92 10.72 3.20 -7.55
C HIS A 92 11.44 4.15 -8.51
N SER A 93 11.01 4.23 -9.77
CA SER A 93 11.70 4.89 -10.88
C SER A 93 11.74 6.43 -10.83
N GLY A 94 11.69 7.08 -9.65
CA GLY A 94 11.52 8.53 -9.53
C GLY A 94 12.44 9.28 -8.59
N HIS A 95 12.81 8.74 -7.42
CA HIS A 95 13.66 9.48 -6.48
C HIS A 95 14.47 8.51 -5.63
N ARG A 96 15.79 8.48 -5.85
CA ARG A 96 16.76 7.95 -4.90
C ARG A 96 16.82 8.92 -3.73
N LEU A 97 15.83 8.88 -2.82
CA LEU A 97 15.98 9.54 -1.53
C LEU A 97 17.11 8.81 -0.81
N ARG A 98 18.29 9.43 -0.80
CA ARG A 98 19.44 9.03 0.02
C ARG A 98 19.01 9.12 1.48
N PHE A 99 18.45 8.06 2.02
CA PHE A 99 18.41 7.90 3.47
C PHE A 99 19.75 7.32 3.85
N LYS A 100 20.65 8.15 4.41
CA LYS A 100 21.80 7.60 5.14
C LYS A 100 21.21 6.87 6.35
N PRO A 101 21.60 5.62 6.63
CA PRO A 101 21.25 4.99 7.89
C PRO A 101 21.81 5.87 9.02
N ALA A 102 21.02 6.08 10.07
CA ALA A 102 21.55 6.59 11.33
C ALA A 102 22.43 5.48 11.91
N THR A 103 23.72 5.55 11.61
CA THR A 103 24.77 4.90 12.40
C THR A 103 24.81 5.57 13.77
N ASP A 104 24.55 4.80 14.81
CA ASP A 104 25.31 4.87 16.06
C ASP A 104 26.59 4.02 15.91
#